data_AF-A0A7Y5PVJ8-F1
#
_entry.id   AF-A0A7Y5PVJ8-F1
#
_cell.length_a   1.000
_cell.length_b   1.000
_cell.length_c   1.000
_cell.angle_alpha   90.00
_cell.angle_beta   90.00
_cell.angle_gamma   90.00
#
_symmetry.space_group_name_H-M   'P 1'
#
loop_
_entity.id
_entity.type
_entity.pdbx_description
1 polymer ?
#
loop_
_entity_poly.entity_id
_entity_poly.type
_entity_poly.pdbx_seq_one_letter_code
_entity_poly.pdbx_strand_id
1 'polypeptide(L)'
;MTTQSQALDEFAREARAFRRWVTGDEPAPMDAPTALRRVAALFSAALALPATDALDVSEEEEPDVPAEELARVAERTKLLPFSYYLQVLDPHDFFLAPPPDPDKFEEPGVADLLDDIRDIHRDVACGLILFDAGSRVDAHWHWAFSFRAHWGRHAASAIHALQAYVTR
;
A
#
# COMPACT_ATOMS: atom_id res chain seq x y z
N MET A 1 16.87 -13.62 -17.43
CA MET A 1 15.63 -13.16 -16.78
C MET A 1 15.08 -12.00 -17.58
N THR A 2 13.78 -11.98 -17.85
CA THR A 2 13.11 -10.86 -18.54
C THR A 2 12.94 -9.69 -17.57
N THR A 3 12.88 -8.45 -18.08
CA THR A 3 12.68 -7.23 -17.27
C THR A 3 11.42 -7.31 -16.38
N GLN A 4 10.37 -7.97 -16.87
CA GLN A 4 9.14 -8.25 -16.11
C GLN A 4 9.37 -9.16 -14.90
N SER A 5 10.16 -10.23 -15.07
CA SER A 5 10.52 -11.11 -13.94
C SER A 5 11.29 -10.34 -12.88
N GLN A 6 12.21 -9.48 -13.30
CA GLN A 6 13.03 -8.68 -12.39
C GLN A 6 12.19 -7.67 -11.59
N ALA A 7 11.24 -6.98 -12.23
CA ALA A 7 10.35 -6.04 -11.55
C ALA A 7 9.47 -6.75 -10.50
N LEU A 8 8.97 -7.95 -10.83
CA LEU A 8 8.16 -8.74 -9.90
C LEU A 8 8.98 -9.24 -8.69
N ASP A 9 10.21 -9.72 -8.93
CA ASP A 9 11.12 -10.15 -7.86
C ASP A 9 11.53 -8.97 -6.96
N GLU A 10 11.75 -7.79 -7.56
CA GLU A 10 12.03 -6.55 -6.84
C GLU A 10 10.86 -6.14 -5.97
N PHE A 11 9.63 -6.15 -6.51
CA PHE A 11 8.43 -5.87 -5.74
C PHE A 11 8.27 -6.85 -4.58
N ALA A 12 8.42 -8.16 -4.82
CA ALA A 12 8.36 -9.17 -3.77
C ALA A 12 9.44 -8.96 -2.69
N ARG A 13 10.60 -8.40 -3.02
CA ARG A 13 11.63 -8.04 -2.04
C ARG A 13 11.16 -6.88 -1.14
N GLU A 14 10.65 -5.81 -1.73
CA GLU A 14 10.16 -4.66 -0.97
C GLU A 14 8.89 -4.98 -0.16
N ALA A 15 7.99 -5.80 -0.71
CA ALA A 15 6.84 -6.36 0.00
C ALA A 15 7.25 -7.13 1.25
N ARG A 16 8.26 -8.01 1.16
CA ARG A 16 8.81 -8.71 2.33
C ARG A 16 9.45 -7.76 3.34
N ALA A 17 10.20 -6.76 2.87
CA ALA A 17 10.81 -5.77 3.76
C ALA A 17 9.77 -4.93 4.51
N PHE A 18 8.71 -4.51 3.81
CA PHE A 18 7.58 -3.82 4.42
C PHE A 18 6.88 -4.71 5.44
N ARG A 19 6.49 -5.94 5.05
CA ARG A 19 5.83 -6.92 5.93
C ARG A 19 6.61 -7.16 7.21
N ARG A 20 7.90 -7.51 7.13
CA ARG A 20 8.75 -7.76 8.32
C ARG A 20 8.85 -6.55 9.25
N TRP A 21 8.86 -5.34 8.71
CA TRP A 21 8.89 -4.13 9.51
C TRP A 21 7.57 -3.92 10.27
N VAL A 22 6.42 -4.01 9.58
CA VAL A 22 5.11 -3.82 10.22
C VAL A 22 4.76 -4.94 11.18
N THR A 23 5.15 -6.19 10.90
CA THR A 23 4.97 -7.33 11.82
C THR A 23 5.96 -7.31 12.98
N GLY A 24 7.09 -6.62 12.83
CA GLY A 24 8.13 -6.56 13.86
C GLY A 24 9.12 -7.71 13.84
N ASP A 25 9.13 -8.50 12.77
CA ASP A 25 10.14 -9.52 12.53
C ASP A 25 11.51 -8.90 12.20
N GLU A 26 11.53 -7.62 11.79
CA GLU A 26 12.74 -6.80 11.66
C GLU A 26 12.87 -5.83 12.85
N PRO A 27 14.06 -5.71 13.48
CA PRO A 27 14.30 -4.78 14.59
C PRO A 27 14.49 -3.34 14.09
N ALA A 28 13.44 -2.77 13.51
CA ALA A 28 13.38 -1.40 13.03
C ALA A 28 12.32 -0.60 13.79
N PRO A 29 12.55 0.72 14.03
CA PRO A 29 11.61 1.56 14.77
C PRO A 29 10.31 1.79 13.98
N MET A 30 9.22 1.96 14.72
CA MET A 30 7.93 2.45 14.18
C MET A 30 7.93 3.99 14.21
N ASP A 31 8.88 4.62 13.52
CA ASP A 31 8.99 6.08 13.41
C ASP A 31 8.63 6.59 12.00
N ALA A 32 8.35 7.89 11.90
CA ALA A 32 7.93 8.49 10.63
C ALA A 32 9.00 8.37 9.51
N PRO A 33 10.31 8.60 9.76
CA PRO A 33 11.32 8.40 8.72
C PRO A 33 11.39 6.97 8.20
N THR A 34 11.25 5.96 9.06
CA THR A 34 11.28 4.55 8.66
C THR A 34 10.03 4.17 7.91
N ALA A 35 8.85 4.58 8.40
CA ALA A 35 7.59 4.39 7.71
C ALA A 35 7.64 5.01 6.30
N LEU A 36 8.12 6.26 6.18
CA LEU A 36 8.24 6.95 4.90
C LEU A 36 9.11 6.16 3.91
N ARG A 37 10.30 5.72 4.33
CA ARG A 37 11.20 4.93 3.46
C ARG A 37 10.55 3.61 3.03
N ARG A 38 9.88 2.91 3.94
CA ARG A 38 9.26 1.60 3.67
C ARG A 38 8.09 1.73 2.70
N VAL A 39 7.19 2.69 2.94
CA VAL A 39 6.03 2.93 2.06
C VAL A 39 6.50 3.46 0.70
N ALA A 40 7.46 4.39 0.65
CA ALA A 40 7.96 4.94 -0.61
C ALA A 40 8.69 3.89 -1.47
N ALA A 41 9.51 3.02 -0.85
CA ALA A 41 10.18 1.93 -1.57
C ALA A 41 9.17 0.96 -2.19
N LEU A 42 8.16 0.55 -1.41
CA LEU A 42 7.09 -0.31 -1.88
C LEU A 42 6.28 0.35 -3.01
N PHE A 43 5.92 1.62 -2.86
CA PHE A 43 5.19 2.40 -3.87
C PHE A 43 5.98 2.51 -5.18
N SER A 44 7.28 2.83 -5.07
CA SER A 44 8.18 2.90 -6.24
C SER A 44 8.31 1.54 -6.94
N ALA A 45 8.37 0.44 -6.19
CA ALA A 45 8.43 -0.89 -6.76
C ALA A 45 7.10 -1.26 -7.47
N ALA A 46 5.95 -0.88 -6.91
CA ALA A 46 4.64 -1.10 -7.55
C ALA A 46 4.51 -0.32 -8.87
N LEU A 47 5.00 0.92 -8.93
CA LEU A 47 5.01 1.70 -10.17
C LEU A 47 5.87 1.07 -11.27
N ALA A 48 6.87 0.26 -10.89
CA ALA A 48 7.70 -0.49 -11.84
C ALA A 48 7.08 -1.82 -12.29
N LEU A 49 5.97 -2.27 -11.67
CA LEU A 49 5.27 -3.47 -12.13
C LEU A 49 4.69 -3.22 -13.53
N PRO A 50 4.84 -4.17 -14.46
CA PRO A 50 4.23 -4.06 -15.77
C PRO A 50 2.70 -3.94 -15.67
N ALA A 51 2.11 -3.16 -16.57
CA ALA A 51 0.67 -3.18 -16.75
C ALA A 51 0.22 -4.62 -17.06
N THR A 52 -0.83 -5.06 -16.38
CA THR A 52 -1.39 -6.38 -16.56
C THR A 52 -2.87 -6.23 -16.85
N ASP A 53 -3.26 -6.77 -18.01
CA ASP A 53 -4.64 -7.08 -18.38
C ASP A 53 -4.85 -8.60 -18.25
N ALA A 54 -4.09 -9.27 -17.37
CA ALA A 54 -4.02 -10.73 -17.34
C ALA A 54 -5.43 -11.34 -17.29
N LEU A 55 -5.76 -12.06 -18.35
CA LEU A 55 -7.00 -12.82 -18.51
C LEU A 55 -6.88 -14.25 -17.97
N ASP A 56 -5.67 -14.64 -17.53
CA ASP A 56 -5.31 -16.00 -17.09
C ASP A 56 -4.97 -16.02 -15.59
N VAL A 57 -5.79 -15.31 -14.81
CA VAL A 57 -5.76 -15.32 -13.34
C VAL A 57 -6.60 -16.49 -12.89
N SER A 58 -6.14 -17.22 -11.88
CA SER A 58 -6.92 -18.33 -11.33
C SER A 58 -8.27 -17.82 -10.78
N GLU A 59 -9.31 -18.64 -10.89
CA GLU A 59 -10.60 -18.40 -10.22
C GLU A 59 -10.58 -18.87 -8.75
N GLU A 60 -9.41 -19.25 -8.22
CA GLU A 60 -9.26 -19.69 -6.84
C GLU A 60 -9.46 -18.52 -5.87
N GLU A 61 -9.93 -18.84 -4.66
CA GLU A 61 -10.17 -17.84 -3.63
C GLU A 61 -8.85 -17.19 -3.19
N GLU A 62 -8.84 -15.86 -3.09
CA GLU A 62 -7.66 -15.12 -2.63
C GLU A 62 -7.27 -15.57 -1.23
N PRO A 63 -5.97 -15.77 -0.95
CA PRO A 63 -5.54 -16.25 0.36
C PRO A 63 -5.72 -15.17 1.42
N ASP A 64 -6.29 -15.57 2.55
CA ASP A 64 -6.37 -14.71 3.73
C ASP A 64 -5.00 -14.52 4.40
N VAL A 65 -4.75 -13.28 4.82
CA VAL A 65 -3.63 -12.99 5.72
C VAL A 65 -3.98 -13.51 7.12
N PRO A 66 -3.10 -14.28 7.80
CA PRO A 66 -3.40 -14.85 9.11
C PRO A 66 -3.85 -13.82 10.14
N ALA A 67 -4.94 -14.11 10.86
CA ALA A 67 -5.52 -13.18 11.83
C ALA A 67 -4.54 -12.76 12.95
N GLU A 68 -3.63 -13.65 13.36
CA GLU A 68 -2.57 -13.31 14.33
C GLU A 68 -1.62 -12.23 13.79
N GLU A 69 -1.29 -12.30 12.50
CA GLU A 69 -0.44 -11.32 11.84
C GLU A 69 -1.14 -9.95 11.77
N LEU A 70 -2.42 -9.94 11.36
CA LEU A 70 -3.23 -8.72 11.33
C LEU A 70 -3.33 -8.07 12.71
N ALA A 71 -3.55 -8.86 13.76
CA ALA A 71 -3.58 -8.36 15.14
C ALA A 71 -2.22 -7.79 15.57
N ARG A 72 -1.12 -8.44 15.22
CA ARG A 72 0.24 -7.97 15.52
C ARG A 72 0.54 -6.64 14.84
N VAL A 73 0.20 -6.51 13.56
CA VAL A 73 0.33 -5.26 12.80
C VAL A 73 -0.54 -4.17 13.42
N ALA A 74 -1.79 -4.48 13.79
CA ALA A 74 -2.69 -3.53 14.41
C ALA A 74 -2.15 -2.94 15.72
N GLU A 75 -1.53 -3.75 16.57
CA GLU A 75 -0.88 -3.26 17.80
C GLU A 75 0.38 -2.44 17.50
N ARG A 76 1.20 -2.87 16.53
CA ARG A 76 2.45 -2.19 16.21
C ARG A 76 2.24 -0.83 15.57
N THR A 77 1.22 -0.65 14.72
CA THR A 77 0.98 0.65 14.08
C THR A 77 0.61 1.74 15.08
N LYS A 78 0.08 1.40 16.27
CA LYS A 78 -0.16 2.35 17.37
C LYS A 78 1.10 3.04 17.90
N LEU A 79 2.28 2.51 17.58
CA LEU A 79 3.57 3.10 17.95
C LEU A 79 4.00 4.24 17.02
N LEU A 80 3.30 4.45 15.89
CA LEU A 80 3.57 5.57 14.99
C LEU A 80 3.33 6.91 15.70
N PRO A 81 4.08 7.96 15.34
CA PRO A 81 4.07 9.23 16.07
C PRO A 81 2.78 10.05 15.92
N PHE A 82 1.93 9.71 14.95
CA PHE A 82 0.62 10.32 14.73
C PHE A 82 -0.32 9.35 13.99
N SER A 83 -1.61 9.64 14.03
CA SER A 83 -2.66 8.86 13.36
C SER A 83 -3.33 9.71 12.27
N TYR A 84 -3.95 10.81 12.68
CA TYR A 84 -4.84 11.55 11.79
C TYR A 84 -4.12 12.62 10.99
N TYR A 85 -4.57 12.79 9.74
CA TYR A 85 -4.15 13.86 8.85
C TYR A 85 -5.30 14.24 7.90
N LEU A 86 -5.20 15.40 7.25
CA LEU A 86 -6.16 15.81 6.23
C LEU A 86 -5.82 15.14 4.91
N GLN A 87 -6.77 14.40 4.34
CA GLN A 87 -6.59 13.68 3.09
C GLN A 87 -6.48 14.64 1.89
N VAL A 88 -5.67 14.25 0.92
CA VAL A 88 -5.55 14.95 -0.36
C VAL A 88 -6.80 14.65 -1.20
N LEU A 89 -7.45 15.70 -1.71
CA LEU A 89 -8.65 15.61 -2.56
C LEU A 89 -8.37 14.87 -3.88
N ASP A 90 -9.37 14.17 -4.41
CA ASP A 90 -9.26 13.51 -5.71
C ASP A 90 -9.18 14.58 -6.82
N PRO A 91 -8.13 14.59 -7.66
CA PRO A 91 -8.03 15.57 -8.74
C PRO A 91 -9.19 15.50 -9.73
N HIS A 92 -9.86 14.35 -9.86
CA HIS A 92 -11.00 14.17 -10.76
C HIS A 92 -12.24 14.95 -10.32
N ASP A 93 -12.36 15.30 -9.03
CA ASP A 93 -13.47 16.11 -8.53
C ASP A 93 -13.53 17.47 -9.26
N PHE A 94 -12.37 18.02 -9.62
CA PHE A 94 -12.27 19.28 -10.38
C PHE A 94 -12.68 19.17 -11.86
N PHE A 95 -12.81 17.96 -12.39
CA PHE A 95 -13.13 17.70 -13.80
C PHE A 95 -14.53 17.13 -14.03
N LEU A 96 -15.36 17.04 -12.99
CA LEU A 96 -16.76 16.64 -13.12
C LEU A 96 -17.55 17.63 -13.98
N ALA A 97 -18.55 17.13 -14.72
CA ALA A 97 -19.44 17.94 -15.54
C ALA A 97 -20.90 17.79 -15.05
N PRO A 98 -21.56 18.87 -14.60
CA PRO A 98 -21.07 20.26 -14.51
C PRO A 98 -19.94 20.41 -13.47
N PRO A 99 -19.07 21.44 -13.61
CA PRO A 99 -18.01 21.68 -12.63
C PRO A 99 -18.61 21.78 -11.22
N PRO A 100 -17.96 21.22 -10.19
CA PRO A 100 -18.44 21.33 -8.84
C PRO A 100 -18.54 22.80 -8.46
N ASP A 101 -19.61 23.12 -7.73
CA ASP A 101 -19.76 24.42 -7.10
C ASP A 101 -18.56 24.61 -6.14
N PRO A 102 -17.75 25.66 -6.28
CA PRO A 102 -16.58 25.86 -5.43
C PRO A 102 -16.94 26.03 -3.95
N ASP A 103 -18.19 26.37 -3.63
CA ASP A 103 -18.71 26.41 -2.26
C ASP A 103 -19.25 25.05 -1.78
N LYS A 104 -19.16 24.00 -2.63
CA LYS A 104 -19.58 22.62 -2.35
C LYS A 104 -18.48 21.59 -2.61
N PHE A 105 -17.21 22.01 -2.67
CA PHE A 105 -16.12 21.05 -2.53
C PHE A 105 -16.32 20.28 -1.22
N GLU A 106 -16.18 18.96 -1.27
CA GLU A 106 -16.17 18.18 -0.03
C GLU A 106 -15.08 18.73 0.88
N GLU A 107 -15.43 18.94 2.16
CA GLU A 107 -14.43 19.31 3.16
C GLU A 107 -13.34 18.23 3.18
N PRO A 108 -12.04 18.61 3.30
CA PRO A 108 -10.98 17.62 3.35
C PRO A 108 -11.28 16.56 4.41
N GLY A 109 -11.39 15.30 3.96
CA GLY A 109 -11.64 14.17 4.85
C GLY A 109 -10.53 14.00 5.86
N VAL A 110 -10.87 13.46 7.04
CA VAL A 110 -9.88 13.01 8.02
C VAL A 110 -9.47 11.58 7.65
N ALA A 111 -8.20 11.40 7.28
CA ALA A 111 -7.59 10.09 7.05
C ALA A 111 -6.81 9.62 8.28
N ASP A 112 -6.57 8.31 8.37
CA ASP A 112 -5.86 7.66 9.47
C ASP A 112 -4.66 6.86 8.94
N LEU A 113 -3.45 7.32 9.29
CA LEU A 113 -2.19 6.68 8.93
C LEU A 113 -2.08 5.25 9.44
N LEU A 114 -2.66 4.93 10.60
CA LEU A 114 -2.60 3.58 11.15
C LEU A 114 -3.37 2.62 10.27
N ASP A 115 -4.53 3.04 9.78
CA ASP A 115 -5.36 2.27 8.87
C ASP A 115 -4.73 2.21 7.48
N ASP A 116 -4.15 3.29 6.97
CA ASP A 116 -3.38 3.25 5.72
C ASP A 116 -2.28 2.17 5.75
N ILE A 117 -1.48 2.12 6.82
CA ILE A 117 -0.40 1.13 6.94
C ILE A 117 -0.96 -0.30 7.06
N ARG A 118 -2.09 -0.49 7.73
CA ARG A 118 -2.77 -1.80 7.85
C ARG A 118 -3.36 -2.26 6.52
N ASP A 119 -3.96 -1.36 5.75
CA ASP A 119 -4.55 -1.66 4.45
C ASP A 119 -3.47 -1.99 3.41
N ILE A 120 -2.37 -1.22 3.40
CA ILE A 120 -1.19 -1.55 2.59
C ILE A 120 -0.65 -2.92 2.97
N HIS A 121 -0.51 -3.23 4.27
CA HIS A 121 -0.01 -4.53 4.72
C HIS A 121 -0.87 -5.68 4.23
N ARG A 122 -2.19 -5.59 4.41
CA ARG A 122 -3.14 -6.65 4.04
C ARG A 122 -3.04 -6.98 2.56
N ASP A 123 -3.14 -5.97 1.70
CA ASP A 123 -3.16 -6.16 0.24
C ASP A 123 -1.81 -6.71 -0.26
N VAL A 124 -0.70 -6.20 0.27
CA VAL A 124 0.64 -6.63 -0.13
C VAL A 124 0.94 -8.05 0.37
N ALA A 125 0.54 -8.38 1.60
CA ALA A 125 0.77 -9.69 2.20
C ALA A 125 -0.02 -10.80 1.48
N CYS A 126 -1.25 -10.54 1.05
CA CYS A 126 -2.04 -11.47 0.24
C CYS A 126 -1.27 -11.89 -1.04
N GLY A 127 -0.83 -10.92 -1.86
CA GLY A 127 -0.07 -11.26 -3.06
C GLY A 127 1.30 -11.91 -2.77
N LEU A 128 1.89 -11.64 -1.59
CA LEU A 128 3.13 -12.30 -1.18
C LEU A 128 2.90 -13.78 -0.86
N ILE A 129 1.76 -14.14 -0.27
CA ILE A 129 1.38 -15.54 -0.03
C ILE A 129 1.26 -16.28 -1.37
N LEU A 130 0.58 -15.69 -2.36
CA LEU A 130 0.49 -16.24 -3.72
C LEU A 130 1.88 -16.42 -4.35
N PHE A 131 2.73 -15.40 -4.23
CA PHE A 131 4.08 -15.42 -4.78
C PHE A 131 4.94 -16.53 -4.17
N ASP A 132 4.89 -16.68 -2.84
CA ASP A 132 5.65 -17.69 -2.09
C ASP A 132 5.12 -19.12 -2.36
N ALA A 133 3.85 -19.27 -2.71
CA ALA A 133 3.25 -20.52 -3.18
C ALA A 133 3.65 -20.90 -4.63
N GLY A 134 4.31 -19.99 -5.36
CA GLY A 134 4.72 -20.19 -6.76
C GLY A 134 3.72 -19.64 -7.78
N SER A 135 2.57 -19.13 -7.35
CA SER A 135 1.53 -18.51 -8.18
C SER A 135 1.89 -17.08 -8.57
N ARG A 136 2.96 -16.94 -9.37
CA ARG A 136 3.55 -15.62 -9.71
C ARG A 136 2.64 -14.76 -10.59
N VAL A 137 1.81 -15.36 -11.43
CA VAL A 137 0.85 -14.64 -12.28
C VAL A 137 -0.24 -14.02 -11.42
N ASP A 138 -0.85 -14.81 -10.53
CA ASP A 138 -1.88 -14.34 -9.60
C ASP A 138 -1.31 -13.29 -8.63
N ALA A 139 -0.09 -13.48 -8.12
CA ALA A 139 0.57 -12.49 -7.29
C ALA A 139 0.79 -11.14 -8.02
N HIS A 140 1.26 -11.17 -9.27
CA HIS A 140 1.42 -9.96 -10.07
C HIS A 140 0.08 -9.28 -10.32
N TRP A 141 -0.94 -10.05 -10.73
CA TRP A 141 -2.27 -9.50 -10.96
C TRP A 141 -2.82 -8.85 -9.68
N HIS A 142 -2.79 -9.57 -8.55
CA HIS A 142 -3.26 -9.10 -7.26
C HIS A 142 -2.60 -7.78 -6.87
N TRP A 143 -1.27 -7.71 -6.90
CA TRP A 143 -0.53 -6.50 -6.53
C TRP A 143 -0.83 -5.34 -7.47
N ALA A 144 -0.87 -5.56 -8.79
CA ALA A 144 -1.14 -4.50 -9.75
C ALA A 144 -2.61 -4.00 -9.69
N PHE A 145 -3.56 -4.90 -9.47
CA PHE A 145 -4.98 -4.58 -9.33
C PHE A 145 -5.24 -3.82 -8.03
N SER A 146 -4.87 -4.42 -6.89
CA SER A 146 -5.07 -3.82 -5.56
C SER A 146 -4.35 -2.49 -5.40
N PHE A 147 -3.18 -2.30 -6.05
CA PHE A 147 -2.48 -1.02 -6.04
C PHE A 147 -3.32 0.10 -6.66
N ARG A 148 -3.93 -0.16 -7.82
CA ARG A 148 -4.77 0.82 -8.52
C ARG A 148 -6.11 1.00 -7.83
N ALA A 149 -6.70 -0.08 -7.36
CA ALA A 149 -8.03 -0.10 -6.80
C ALA A 149 -8.08 0.40 -5.36
N HIS A 150 -7.00 0.24 -4.57
CA HIS A 150 -7.03 0.41 -3.12
C HIS A 150 -5.70 0.93 -2.52
N TRP A 151 -4.77 0.06 -2.13
CA TRP A 151 -3.61 0.43 -1.30
C TRP A 151 -2.68 1.48 -1.90
N GLY A 152 -2.68 1.69 -3.22
CA GLY A 152 -1.88 2.76 -3.84
C GLY A 152 -2.32 4.15 -3.40
N ARG A 153 -3.63 4.39 -3.20
CA ARG A 153 -4.14 5.67 -2.68
C ARG A 153 -3.76 5.87 -1.20
N HIS A 154 -3.84 4.82 -0.39
CA HIS A 154 -3.38 4.81 0.99
C HIS A 154 -1.87 5.10 1.07
N ALA A 155 -1.06 4.45 0.25
CA ALA A 155 0.39 4.66 0.21
C ALA A 155 0.77 6.09 -0.21
N ALA A 156 0.13 6.64 -1.24
CA ALA A 156 0.37 8.02 -1.67
C ALA A 156 0.03 9.04 -0.56
N SER A 157 -1.12 8.84 0.11
CA SER A 157 -1.58 9.71 1.19
C SER A 157 -0.66 9.61 2.43
N ALA A 158 -0.28 8.38 2.80
CA ALA A 158 0.68 8.12 3.87
C ALA A 158 2.06 8.75 3.58
N ILE A 159 2.58 8.62 2.36
CA ILE A 159 3.85 9.25 1.95
C ILE A 159 3.78 10.76 2.14
N HIS A 160 2.68 11.40 1.70
CA HIS A 160 2.50 12.84 1.87
C HIS A 160 2.48 13.23 3.35
N ALA A 161 1.66 12.56 4.17
CA ALA A 161 1.52 12.84 5.59
C ALA A 161 2.85 12.66 6.34
N LEU A 162 3.54 11.55 6.09
CA LEU A 162 4.84 11.25 6.69
C LEU A 162 5.92 12.25 6.26
N GLN A 163 5.96 12.63 4.98
CA GLN A 163 6.89 13.65 4.49
C GLN A 163 6.63 15.01 5.14
N ALA A 164 5.36 15.41 5.26
CA ALA A 164 4.98 16.66 5.91
C ALA A 164 5.33 16.66 7.41
N TYR A 165 5.23 15.51 8.07
CA TYR A 165 5.64 15.35 9.47
C TYR A 165 7.17 15.42 9.63
N VAL A 166 7.94 14.73 8.78
CA VAL A 166 9.41 14.63 8.88
C VAL A 166 10.13 15.93 8.52
N THR A 167 9.51 16.79 7.71
CA THR A 167 10.11 18.06 7.26
C THR A 167 9.80 19.26 8.14
N ARG A 168 9.08 19.06 9.26
CA ARG A 168 8.83 20.05 10.29
C ARG A 168 9.75 19.85 11.49
#